data_AF-A0A847BVJ9-F1
#
_entry.id   AF-A0A847BVJ9-F1
#
_cell.length_a   1.000
_cell.length_b   1.000
_cell.length_c   1.000
_cell.angle_alpha   90.00
_cell.angle_beta   90.00
_cell.angle_gamma   90.00
#
_symmetry.space_group_name_H-M   'P 1'
#
loop_
_entity.id
_entity.type
_entity.pdbx_description
1 polymer ?
#
loop_
_entity_poly.entity_id
_entity_poly.type
_entity_poly.pdbx_seq_one_letter_code
_entity_poly.pdbx_strand_id
1 'polypeptide(L)'
;MIHDPTTLNRQGADVGPQYRSIIFVNSQEQMEIAQNSLSSAQKNLSKPIVTQIVPVVKFYMAEEYHQNYYKNNPNQGYCQVVIAPKIKKLRSLL
;
A
#
# COMPACT_ATOMS: atom_id res chain seq x y z
N MET A 1 -8.62 -6.88 -1.85
CA MET A 1 -7.60 -6.44 -0.88
C MET A 1 -6.32 -6.24 -1.66
N ILE A 2 -5.91 -4.98 -1.82
CA ILE A 2 -4.72 -4.58 -2.62
C ILE A 2 -3.43 -4.74 -1.79
N HIS A 3 -3.55 -4.57 -0.48
CA HIS A 3 -2.54 -4.81 0.54
C HIS A 3 -3.26 -5.20 1.85
N ASP A 4 -2.56 -5.84 2.79
CA ASP A 4 -3.07 -6.19 4.13
C ASP A 4 -2.61 -5.14 5.15
N PRO A 5 -3.49 -4.28 5.71
CA PRO A 5 -3.12 -3.25 6.67
C PRO A 5 -2.89 -3.80 8.08
N THR A 6 -3.03 -5.10 8.31
CA THR A 6 -2.93 -5.75 9.63
C THR A 6 -1.59 -6.48 9.83
N THR A 7 -0.74 -6.53 8.80
CA THR A 7 0.59 -7.17 8.87
C THR A 7 1.70 -6.14 9.05
N LEU A 8 2.38 -6.22 10.20
CA LEU A 8 3.53 -5.36 10.49
C LEU A 8 4.72 -5.72 9.59
N ASN A 9 5.29 -4.71 8.92
CA ASN A 9 6.53 -4.84 8.11
C ASN A 9 6.50 -5.99 7.08
N ARG A 10 5.34 -6.23 6.45
CA ARG A 10 5.16 -7.31 5.47
C ARG A 10 3.99 -7.03 4.53
N GLN A 11 4.09 -7.46 3.28
CA GLN A 11 2.97 -7.59 2.34
C GLN A 11 3.08 -8.90 1.54
N GLY A 12 2.24 -9.88 1.86
CA GLY A 12 2.35 -11.21 1.26
C GLY A 12 3.71 -11.84 1.57
N ALA A 13 4.46 -12.23 0.53
CA ALA A 13 5.80 -12.80 0.66
C ALA A 13 6.91 -11.75 0.85
N ASP A 14 6.62 -10.46 0.66
CA ASP A 14 7.60 -9.38 0.80
C ASP A 14 7.73 -8.98 2.28
N VAL A 15 8.88 -9.26 2.90
CA VAL A 15 9.12 -9.09 4.35
C VAL A 15 10.23 -8.07 4.59
N GLY A 16 9.95 -7.10 5.46
CA GLY A 16 10.91 -6.06 5.86
C GLY A 16 10.24 -4.71 6.15
N PRO A 17 10.90 -3.83 6.91
CA PRO A 17 10.36 -2.51 7.27
C PRO A 17 10.08 -1.60 6.06
N GLN A 18 10.71 -1.86 4.91
CA GLN A 18 10.44 -1.19 3.64
C GLN A 18 9.05 -1.54 3.04
N TYR A 19 8.40 -2.60 3.53
CA TYR A 19 7.07 -3.03 3.11
C TYR A 19 5.97 -2.73 4.14
N ARG A 20 6.25 -1.86 5.13
CA ARG A 20 5.26 -1.48 6.14
C ARG A 20 4.11 -0.67 5.52
N SER A 21 2.90 -0.86 6.03
CA SER A 21 1.74 -0.04 5.65
C SER A 21 1.85 1.35 6.28
N ILE A 22 1.73 2.40 5.47
CA ILE A 22 1.91 3.79 5.89
C ILE A 22 1.15 4.73 4.95
N ILE A 23 0.61 5.82 5.50
CA ILE A 23 0.04 6.97 4.81
C ILE A 23 0.86 8.20 5.21
N PHE A 24 1.47 8.86 4.24
CA PHE A 24 2.12 10.15 4.43
C PHE A 24 1.13 11.27 4.14
N VAL A 25 1.04 12.26 5.04
CA VAL A 25 0.11 13.39 4.92
C VAL A 25 0.88 14.72 4.89
N ASN A 26 0.37 15.68 4.12
CA ASN A 26 0.97 17.01 3.93
C ASN A 26 0.17 18.14 4.59
N SER A 27 -0.96 17.83 5.22
CA SER A 27 -1.81 18.81 5.90
C SER A 27 -2.58 18.17 7.06
N GLN A 28 -3.08 19.02 7.94
CA GLN A 28 -3.97 18.61 9.03
C GLN A 28 -5.28 17.99 8.50
N GLU A 29 -5.83 18.56 7.42
CA GLU A 29 -7.01 18.02 6.76
C GLU A 29 -6.78 16.58 6.25
N GLN A 30 -5.63 16.31 5.62
CA GLN A 30 -5.29 14.95 5.17
C GLN A 30 -5.09 13.99 6.35
N MET A 31 -4.53 14.47 7.48
CA MET A 31 -4.40 13.69 8.71
C MET A 31 -5.78 13.23 9.19
N GLU A 32 -6.74 14.15 9.29
CA GLU A 32 -8.10 13.86 9.75
C GLU A 32 -8.84 12.89 8.80
N ILE A 33 -8.75 13.13 7.49
CA ILE A 33 -9.34 12.24 6.48
C ILE A 33 -8.73 10.83 6.58
N ALA A 34 -7.42 10.71 6.72
CA ALA A 34 -6.74 9.42 6.83
C ALA A 34 -7.13 8.67 8.11
N GLN A 35 -7.22 9.36 9.26
CA GLN A 35 -7.65 8.78 10.53
C GLN A 35 -9.11 8.31 10.50
N ASN A 36 -9.99 9.10 9.88
CA ASN A 36 -11.40 8.74 9.69
C ASN A 36 -11.55 7.52 8.77
N SER A 37 -10.76 7.45 7.69
CA SER A 37 -10.70 6.31 6.78
C SER A 37 -10.21 5.04 7.50
N LEU A 38 -9.13 5.14 8.28
CA LEU A 38 -8.60 4.04 9.09
C LEU A 38 -9.66 3.52 10.07
N SER A 39 -10.30 4.42 10.82
CA SER A 39 -11.34 4.08 11.79
C SER A 39 -12.54 3.41 11.13
N SER A 40 -12.91 3.84 9.92
CA SER A 40 -14.00 3.24 9.14
C SER A 40 -13.61 1.86 8.62
N ALA A 41 -12.39 1.69 8.14
CA ALA A 41 -11.87 0.41 7.65
C ALA A 41 -11.73 -0.63 8.76
N GLN A 42 -11.27 -0.21 9.95
CA GLN A 42 -11.07 -1.09 11.11
C GLN A 42 -12.34 -1.84 11.51
N LYS A 43 -13.53 -1.23 11.33
CA LYS A 43 -14.83 -1.85 11.64
C LYS A 43 -15.07 -3.15 10.86
N ASN A 44 -14.43 -3.31 9.71
CA ASN A 44 -14.57 -4.48 8.84
C ASN A 44 -13.44 -5.51 9.02
N LEU A 45 -12.53 -5.29 9.98
CA LEU A 45 -11.35 -6.13 10.20
C LEU A 45 -11.31 -6.63 11.64
N SER A 46 -11.12 -7.95 11.79
CA SER A 46 -10.98 -8.58 13.11
C SER A 46 -9.61 -8.31 13.75
N LYS A 47 -8.57 -8.12 12.92
CA LYS A 47 -7.22 -7.76 13.38
C LYS A 47 -7.06 -6.24 13.40
N PRO A 48 -6.28 -5.71 14.36
CA PRO A 48 -5.98 -4.28 14.39
C PRO A 48 -5.18 -3.87 13.14
N ILE A 49 -5.54 -2.73 12.58
CA ILE A 49 -4.77 -2.04 11.55
C ILE A 49 -3.48 -1.53 12.18
N VAL A 50 -2.35 -1.81 11.53
CA VAL A 50 -1.00 -1.35 11.92
C VAL A 50 -0.47 -0.25 11.00
N THR A 51 -1.30 0.24 10.08
CA THR A 51 -0.97 1.34 9.15
C THR A 51 -0.58 2.60 9.93
N GLN A 52 0.61 3.13 9.65
CA GLN A 52 1.07 4.40 10.21
C GLN A 52 0.43 5.57 9.44
N ILE A 53 0.05 6.64 10.15
CA ILE A 53 -0.35 7.91 9.53
C ILE A 53 0.58 8.98 10.08
N VAL A 54 1.45 9.53 9.23
CA VAL A 54 2.52 10.44 9.65
C VAL A 54 2.71 11.59 8.67
N PRO A 55 3.22 12.76 9.11
CA PRO A 55 3.61 13.81 8.19
C PRO A 55 4.62 13.32 7.15
N VAL A 56 4.54 13.84 5.94
CA VAL A 56 5.54 13.55 4.92
C VAL A 56 6.93 13.95 5.40
N VAL A 57 7.89 13.07 5.17
CA VAL A 57 9.31 13.34 5.37
C VAL A 57 9.98 13.50 4.01
N LYS A 58 11.29 13.71 4.01
CA LYS A 58 12.06 13.75 2.77
C LYS A 58 11.81 12.49 1.93
N PHE A 59 11.32 12.69 0.71
CA PHE A 59 11.11 11.64 -0.27
C PHE A 59 12.30 11.59 -1.23
N TYR A 60 12.83 10.39 -1.44
CA TYR A 60 13.89 10.13 -2.40
C TYR A 60 13.30 9.34 -3.55
N MET A 61 13.41 9.88 -4.76
CA MET A 61 12.95 9.19 -5.96
C MET A 61 13.79 7.92 -6.16
N ALA A 62 13.12 6.79 -6.36
CA ALA A 62 13.77 5.55 -6.74
C ALA A 62 14.40 5.67 -8.15
N GLU A 63 15.34 4.78 -8.44
CA GLU A 63 16.05 4.69 -9.72
C GLU A 63 15.08 4.58 -10.91
N GLU A 64 15.51 5.04 -12.08
CA GLU A 64 14.67 5.13 -13.27
C GLU A 64 14.03 3.78 -13.66
N TYR A 65 14.78 2.67 -13.52
CA TYR A 65 14.27 1.34 -13.85
C TYR A 65 13.13 0.86 -12.93
N HIS A 66 12.94 1.47 -11.76
CA HIS A 66 11.80 1.20 -10.88
C HIS A 66 10.54 1.96 -11.30
N GLN A 67 10.68 3.03 -12.10
CA GLN A 67 9.54 3.83 -12.53
C GLN A 67 8.71 3.07 -13.57
N ASN A 68 7.39 3.12 -13.43
CA ASN A 68 6.45 2.40 -14.30
C ASN A 68 6.74 0.88 -14.43
N TYR A 69 7.36 0.27 -13.41
CA TYR A 69 7.91 -1.09 -13.50
C TYR A 69 6.91 -2.12 -14.05
N TYR A 70 5.67 -2.18 -13.53
CA TYR A 70 4.65 -3.13 -14.00
C TYR A 70 4.28 -2.92 -15.47
N LYS A 71 4.16 -1.66 -15.92
CA LYS A 71 3.83 -1.31 -17.31
C LYS A 71 4.96 -1.73 -18.26
N ASN A 72 6.20 -1.53 -17.84
CA ASN A 72 7.39 -1.81 -18.65
C ASN A 72 7.79 -3.29 -18.62
N ASN A 73 7.40 -4.01 -17.57
CA ASN A 73 7.80 -5.39 -17.32
C ASN A 73 6.60 -6.31 -17.02
N PRO A 74 5.53 -6.30 -17.84
CA PRO A 74 4.29 -7.01 -17.51
C PRO A 74 4.49 -8.53 -17.40
N ASN A 75 5.43 -9.09 -18.16
CA ASN A 75 5.68 -10.53 -18.23
C ASN A 75 6.65 -11.04 -17.15
N GLN A 76 7.18 -10.17 -16.29
CA GLN A 76 8.02 -10.61 -15.17
C GLN A 76 7.22 -11.49 -14.20
N GLY A 77 7.86 -12.55 -13.67
CA GLY A 77 7.20 -13.51 -12.79
C GLY A 77 6.51 -12.85 -11.59
N TYR A 78 7.17 -11.87 -10.96
CA TYR A 78 6.57 -11.10 -9.86
C TYR A 78 5.33 -10.32 -10.31
N CYS A 79 5.37 -9.69 -11.48
CA CYS A 79 4.23 -8.94 -12.03
C CYS A 79 3.02 -9.87 -12.27
N GLN A 80 3.25 -11.04 -12.85
CA GLN A 80 2.21 -12.03 -13.15
C GLN A 80 1.59 -12.63 -11.89
N VAL A 81 2.42 -12.98 -10.90
CA VAL A 81 1.97 -13.70 -9.71
C VAL A 81 1.43 -12.75 -8.63
N VAL A 82 2.00 -11.54 -8.51
CA VAL A 82 1.69 -10.63 -7.39
C VAL A 82 0.86 -9.42 -7.82
N ILE A 83 1.17 -8.79 -8.94
CA ILE A 83 0.56 -7.49 -9.33
C ILE A 83 -0.72 -7.71 -10.15
N ALA A 84 -0.67 -8.54 -11.20
CA ALA A 84 -1.79 -8.75 -12.12
C ALA A 84 -3.09 -9.21 -11.42
N PRO A 85 -3.07 -10.13 -10.43
CA PRO A 85 -4.27 -10.51 -9.70
C PRO A 85 -4.86 -9.36 -8.89
N LYS A 86 -4.01 -8.49 -8.31
CA LYS A 86 -4.46 -7.30 -7.57
C LYS A 86 -5.17 -6.31 -8.49
N ILE A 87 -4.61 -6.05 -9.67
CA ILE A 87 -5.22 -5.17 -10.67
C ILE A 87 -6.56 -5.73 -11.16
N LYS A 88 -6.62 -7.04 -11.46
CA LYS A 88 -7.87 -7.70 -11.87
C LYS A 88 -8.95 -7.54 -10.81
N LYS A 89 -8.60 -7.76 -9.54
CA LYS A 89 -9.53 -7.59 -8.40
C LYS A 89 -9.96 -6.13 -8.20
N LEU A 90 -9.08 -5.15 -8.43
CA LEU A 90 -9.46 -3.74 -8.36
C LEU A 90 -10.51 -3.40 -9.42
N ARG A 91 -10.26 -3.83 -10.66
CA ARG A 91 -11.16 -3.57 -11.80
C ARG A 91 -12.54 -4.21 -11.65
N SER A 92 -12.67 -5.29 -10.88
CA SER A 92 -13.97 -5.91 -10.62
C SER A 92 -14.78 -5.23 -9.50
N LEU A 93 -14.19 -4.26 -8.80
CA LEU A 93 -14.84 -3.52 -7.70
C LEU A 93 -15.26 -2.10 -8.12
N LEU A 94 -14.88 -1.68 -9.33
CA LEU A 94 -15.30 -0.45 -9.99
C LEU A 94 -16.40 -0.80 -11.01
#